data_AF-A0AA37EKI0-F1
#
_entry.id   AF-A0AA37EKI0-F1
#
_cell.length_a   1.000
_cell.length_b   1.000
_cell.length_c   1.000
_cell.angle_alpha   90.00
_cell.angle_beta   90.00
_cell.angle_gamma   90.00
#
_symmetry.space_group_name_H-M   'P 1'
#
loop_
_entity.id
_entity.type
_entity.pdbx_description
1 polymer ?
#
loop_
_entity_poly.entity_id
_entity_poly.type
_entity_poly.pdbx_seq_one_letter_code
_entity_poly.pdbx_strand_id
1 'polypeptide(L)'
;MLCKNIKKKRHIQEKSPFWRERRLAGLSQEKAAERLGISTRTLQKYERGKAQPRFDMVVRMAEIYGCDLYAFLCSRRAGGMTGYRYAPVRVRSFRPDCSCVYGILVRKLEGERTVALTVIPGLSPDKEAVHRFAEWCGREQLDPAHLPEAIRAAFPDTVKTP
;
A
#
# COMPACT_ATOMS: atom_id res chain seq x y z
N MET A 1 42.74 15.68 5.04
CA MET A 1 42.11 14.75 6.00
C MET A 1 40.83 15.38 6.51
N LEU A 2 39.66 14.77 6.30
CA LEU A 2 38.55 14.84 7.24
C LEU A 2 37.63 13.64 6.99
N CYS A 3 37.41 12.86 8.05
CA CYS A 3 36.93 11.49 8.02
C CYS A 3 35.51 11.33 7.48
N LYS A 4 35.37 10.33 6.60
CA LYS A 4 34.12 9.63 6.28
C LYS A 4 33.53 9.07 7.59
N ASN A 5 32.31 9.43 7.93
CA ASN A 5 31.56 8.70 8.95
C ASN A 5 30.04 8.74 8.71
N ILE A 6 29.63 8.25 7.52
CA ILE A 6 28.24 7.88 7.28
C ILE A 6 28.01 6.57 8.05
N LYS A 7 27.35 6.68 9.21
CA LYS A 7 26.89 5.53 9.98
C LYS A 7 26.11 4.59 9.05
N LYS A 8 26.68 3.42 8.73
CA LYS A 8 25.99 2.32 8.03
C LYS A 8 24.71 2.04 8.83
N LYS A 9 23.54 2.44 8.30
CA LYS A 9 22.25 2.02 8.84
C LYS A 9 22.30 0.49 8.94
N ARG A 10 22.17 -0.04 10.15
CA ARG A 10 22.01 -1.48 10.38
C ARG A 10 20.77 -1.90 9.59
N HIS A 11 20.98 -2.63 8.49
CA HIS A 11 19.89 -3.19 7.69
C HIS A 11 19.16 -4.17 8.61
N ILE A 12 18.04 -3.75 9.20
CA ILE A 12 17.15 -4.67 9.91
C ILE A 12 16.64 -5.61 8.80
N GLN A 13 17.12 -6.85 8.80
CA GLN A 13 16.70 -7.84 7.81
C GLN A 13 15.22 -8.12 8.04
N GLU A 14 14.39 -7.61 7.15
CA GLU A 14 12.96 -7.86 7.17
C GLU A 14 12.74 -9.36 6.98
N LYS A 15 12.07 -10.01 7.94
CA LYS A 15 11.89 -11.47 7.93
C LYS A 15 10.97 -11.83 6.76
N SER A 16 11.39 -12.79 5.94
CA SER A 16 10.64 -13.16 4.72
C SER A 16 9.21 -13.66 5.03
N PRO A 17 8.30 -13.58 4.06
CA PRO A 17 6.97 -14.15 4.18
C PRO A 17 6.98 -15.65 4.53
N PHE A 18 7.92 -16.42 3.96
CA PHE A 18 8.06 -17.86 4.25
C PHE A 18 8.32 -18.15 5.73
N TRP A 19 9.18 -17.35 6.39
CA TRP A 19 9.44 -17.47 7.82
C TRP A 19 8.18 -17.19 8.65
N ARG A 20 7.42 -16.18 8.24
CA ARG A 20 6.21 -15.74 8.95
C ARG A 20 5.14 -16.82 8.91
N GLU A 21 4.80 -17.30 7.72
CA GLU A 21 3.73 -18.28 7.54
C GLU A 21 4.06 -19.62 8.21
N ARG A 22 5.32 -20.09 8.15
CA ARG A 22 5.73 -21.29 8.90
C ARG A 22 5.47 -21.15 10.40
N ARG A 23 5.75 -19.97 10.98
CA ARG A 23 5.52 -19.73 12.40
C ARG A 23 4.05 -19.64 12.75
N LEU A 24 3.22 -19.08 11.87
CA LEU A 24 1.76 -19.08 12.04
C LEU A 24 1.20 -20.52 11.99
N ALA A 25 1.79 -21.38 11.17
CA ALA A 25 1.51 -22.82 11.15
C ALA A 25 2.05 -23.60 12.37
N GLY A 26 2.77 -22.94 13.29
CA GLY A 26 3.32 -23.58 14.49
C GLY A 26 4.47 -24.55 14.23
N LEU A 27 5.08 -24.56 13.04
CA LEU A 27 6.11 -25.52 12.67
C LEU A 27 7.52 -25.02 13.02
N SER A 28 8.40 -25.91 13.50
CA SER A 28 9.84 -25.65 13.56
C SER A 28 10.46 -25.67 12.16
N GLN A 29 11.68 -25.14 11.99
CA GLN A 29 12.37 -25.21 10.70
C GLN A 29 12.67 -26.66 10.30
N GLU A 30 13.01 -27.50 11.28
CA GLU A 30 13.26 -28.92 11.14
C GLU A 30 12.01 -29.64 10.63
N LYS A 31 10.87 -29.43 11.29
CA LYS A 31 9.62 -30.10 10.92
C LYS A 31 9.08 -29.63 9.58
N ALA A 32 9.20 -28.34 9.27
CA ALA A 32 8.81 -27.82 7.97
C ALA A 32 9.70 -28.37 6.85
N ALA A 33 11.02 -28.39 7.05
CA ALA A 33 11.97 -28.90 6.06
C ALA A 33 11.77 -30.41 5.81
N GLU A 34 11.52 -31.19 6.87
CA GLU A 34 11.15 -32.61 6.79
C GLU A 34 9.91 -32.81 5.91
N ARG A 35 8.81 -32.08 6.19
CA ARG A 35 7.57 -32.17 5.40
C ARG A 35 7.73 -31.71 3.94
N LEU A 36 8.58 -30.72 3.70
CA LEU A 36 8.89 -30.22 2.37
C LEU A 36 9.86 -31.13 1.59
N GLY A 37 10.52 -32.08 2.25
CA GLY A 37 11.54 -32.92 1.63
C GLY A 37 12.78 -32.13 1.21
N ILE A 38 13.16 -31.12 1.97
CA ILE A 38 14.36 -30.29 1.73
C ILE A 38 15.25 -30.24 2.97
N SER A 39 16.50 -29.81 2.81
CA SER A 39 17.36 -29.58 3.99
C SER A 39 16.89 -28.36 4.79
N THR A 40 17.07 -28.40 6.11
CA THR A 40 16.84 -27.24 7.01
C THR A 40 17.66 -26.03 6.57
N ARG A 41 18.88 -26.24 6.07
CA ARG A 41 19.75 -25.21 5.51
C ARG A 41 19.13 -24.54 4.27
N THR A 42 18.46 -25.30 3.41
CA THR A 42 17.74 -24.77 2.24
C THR A 42 16.58 -23.89 2.69
N LEU A 43 15.76 -24.36 3.64
CA LEU A 43 14.67 -23.57 4.19
C LEU A 43 15.17 -22.27 4.83
N GLN A 44 16.27 -22.32 5.59
CA GLN A 44 16.89 -21.11 6.16
C GLN A 44 17.37 -20.11 5.10
N LYS A 45 17.82 -20.58 3.93
CA LYS A 45 18.19 -19.68 2.82
C LYS A 45 16.95 -18.98 2.26
N TYR A 46 15.86 -19.70 2.05
CA TYR A 46 14.58 -19.10 1.64
C TYR A 46 14.09 -18.08 2.66
N GLU A 47 14.13 -18.44 3.95
CA GLU A 47 13.62 -17.59 5.01
C GLU A 47 14.42 -16.30 5.22
N ARG A 48 15.72 -16.33 4.90
CA ARG A 48 16.63 -15.18 4.96
C ARG A 48 16.72 -14.41 3.63
N GLY A 49 15.95 -14.79 2.61
CA GLY A 49 16.01 -14.18 1.28
C GLY A 49 17.34 -14.40 0.54
N LYS A 50 18.12 -15.40 0.95
CA LYS A 50 19.41 -15.75 0.30
C LYS A 50 19.24 -16.67 -0.91
N ALA A 51 18.05 -17.24 -1.08
CA ALA A 51 17.64 -18.02 -2.24
C ALA A 51 16.13 -17.84 -2.42
N GLN A 52 15.66 -17.97 -3.65
CA GLN A 52 14.22 -17.95 -3.94
C GLN A 52 13.73 -19.38 -4.19
N PRO A 53 12.67 -19.84 -3.49
CA PRO A 53 12.05 -21.12 -3.81
C PRO A 53 11.42 -21.06 -5.20
N ARG A 54 11.43 -22.20 -5.91
CA ARG A 54 10.69 -22.34 -7.17
C ARG A 54 9.19 -22.32 -6.90
N PHE A 55 8.39 -21.99 -7.91
CA PHE A 55 6.94 -21.88 -7.76
C PHE A 55 6.29 -23.15 -7.20
N ASP A 56 6.67 -24.33 -7.69
CA ASP A 56 6.21 -25.62 -7.18
C ASP A 56 6.50 -25.82 -5.68
N MET A 57 7.67 -25.37 -5.22
CA MET A 57 8.02 -25.39 -3.80
C MET A 57 7.16 -24.41 -2.98
N VAL A 58 6.83 -23.24 -3.54
CA VAL A 58 5.94 -22.27 -2.88
C VAL A 58 4.53 -22.83 -2.72
N VAL A 59 4.01 -23.55 -3.72
CA VAL A 59 2.72 -24.26 -3.63
C VAL A 59 2.74 -25.28 -2.50
N ARG A 60 3.77 -26.13 -2.44
CA ARG A 60 3.91 -27.12 -1.35
C ARG A 60 4.05 -26.47 0.03
N MET A 61 4.70 -25.32 0.12
CA MET A 61 4.77 -24.54 1.36
C MET A 61 3.38 -24.06 1.80
N ALA A 62 2.56 -23.53 0.89
CA ALA A 62 1.19 -23.09 1.20
C ALA A 62 0.35 -24.24 1.75
N GLU A 63 0.40 -25.41 1.10
CA GLU A 63 -0.31 -26.62 1.54
C GLU A 63 0.12 -27.07 2.94
N ILE A 64 1.44 -27.17 3.20
CA ILE A 64 1.97 -27.62 4.48
C ILE A 64 1.74 -26.61 5.60
N TYR A 65 1.78 -25.32 5.29
CA TYR A 65 1.57 -24.24 6.27
C TYR A 65 0.09 -23.92 6.48
N GLY A 66 -0.81 -24.45 5.63
CA GLY A 66 -2.24 -24.20 5.71
C GLY A 66 -2.61 -22.75 5.38
N CYS A 67 -1.92 -22.12 4.43
CA CYS A 67 -2.19 -20.74 4.00
C CYS A 67 -2.37 -20.64 2.49
N ASP A 68 -2.99 -19.55 2.04
CA ASP A 68 -3.12 -19.25 0.61
C ASP A 68 -1.80 -18.77 0.01
N LEU A 69 -1.57 -19.01 -1.29
CA LEU A 69 -0.38 -18.55 -2.01
C LEU A 69 -0.13 -17.05 -1.87
N TYR A 70 -1.21 -16.25 -1.75
CA TYR A 70 -1.13 -14.81 -1.56
C TYR A 70 -0.42 -14.41 -0.26
N ALA A 71 -0.42 -15.28 0.76
CA ALA A 71 0.27 -15.04 2.01
C ALA A 71 1.78 -14.85 1.83
N PHE A 72 2.38 -15.47 0.80
CA PHE A 72 3.80 -15.32 0.48
C PHE A 72 4.12 -14.07 -0.35
N LEU A 73 3.13 -13.47 -1.01
CA LEU A 73 3.29 -12.24 -1.80
C LEU A 73 3.27 -11.00 -0.91
N CYS A 74 2.60 -11.07 0.24
CA CYS A 74 2.50 -9.94 1.14
C CYS A 74 3.78 -9.77 1.99
N SER A 75 4.68 -8.87 1.56
CA SER A 75 5.32 -8.00 2.55
C SER A 75 4.20 -7.27 3.29
N ARG A 76 4.24 -7.21 4.63
CA ARG A 76 3.14 -6.64 5.38
C ARG A 76 2.98 -5.15 5.01
N ARG A 77 1.93 -4.84 4.25
CA ARG A 77 0.90 -3.92 4.75
C ARG A 77 -0.35 -4.66 5.21
N ALA A 78 -0.23 -5.93 5.61
CA ALA A 78 -1.27 -6.64 6.36
C ALA A 78 -1.24 -6.19 7.84
N GLY A 79 -1.72 -4.97 8.05
CA GLY A 79 -2.53 -4.58 9.19
C GLY A 79 -3.74 -3.89 8.58
N GLY A 80 -4.94 -4.08 9.13
CA GLY A 80 -6.17 -3.42 8.70
C GLY A 80 -6.10 -1.90 8.88
N MET A 81 -5.24 -1.22 8.12
CA MET A 81 -5.27 0.21 7.96
C MET A 81 -6.44 0.51 7.05
N THR A 82 -7.54 0.94 7.67
CA THR A 82 -8.49 1.80 6.99
C THR A 82 -7.73 3.03 6.53
N GLY A 83 -7.62 3.23 5.23
CA GLY A 83 -6.87 4.35 4.66
C GLY A 83 -7.62 4.98 3.51
N TYR A 84 -7.21 6.18 3.14
CA TYR A 84 -7.81 6.92 2.04
C TYR A 84 -6.79 7.07 0.91
N ARG A 85 -7.24 6.80 -0.32
CA ARG A 85 -6.49 7.09 -1.55
C ARG A 85 -7.19 8.20 -2.30
N TYR A 86 -6.43 9.23 -2.62
CA TYR A 86 -6.87 10.42 -3.33
C TYR A 86 -6.30 10.41 -4.74
N ALA A 87 -7.10 10.72 -5.74
CA ALA A 87 -6.66 10.80 -7.13
C ALA A 87 -7.36 11.95 -7.85
N PRO A 88 -6.66 12.71 -8.72
CA PRO A 88 -7.29 13.71 -9.55
C PRO A 88 -8.20 13.02 -10.58
N VAL A 89 -9.40 13.56 -10.77
CA VAL A 89 -10.33 13.10 -11.81
C VAL A 89 -10.80 14.27 -12.64
N ARG A 90 -10.88 14.08 -13.94
CA ARG A 90 -11.48 15.06 -14.84
C ARG A 90 -12.99 14.83 -14.86
N VAL A 91 -13.76 15.80 -14.41
CA VAL A 91 -15.22 15.72 -14.44
C VAL A 91 -15.71 16.56 -15.61
N ARG A 92 -16.53 15.97 -16.48
CA ARG A 92 -17.23 16.77 -17.49
C ARG A 92 -18.32 17.56 -16.78
N SER A 93 -18.24 18.88 -16.86
CA SER A 93 -19.33 19.74 -16.46
C SER A 93 -20.53 19.50 -17.37
N PHE A 94 -21.73 19.41 -16.79
CA PHE A 94 -22.98 19.47 -17.56
C PHE A 94 -23.31 20.90 -18.00
N ARG A 95 -22.72 21.89 -17.32
CA ARG A 95 -22.85 23.31 -17.65
C ARG A 95 -21.89 23.71 -18.78
N PRO A 96 -22.40 24.25 -19.90
CA PRO A 96 -21.59 24.57 -21.09
C PRO A 96 -20.65 25.78 -20.92
N ASP A 97 -20.91 26.62 -19.92
CA ASP A 97 -20.11 27.81 -19.55
C ASP A 97 -18.95 27.50 -18.58
N CYS A 98 -18.91 26.29 -18.01
CA CYS A 98 -17.84 25.89 -17.09
C CYS A 98 -16.74 25.15 -17.85
N SER A 99 -15.55 25.77 -17.93
CA SER A 99 -14.32 25.13 -18.40
C SER A 99 -14.08 23.81 -17.64
N CYS A 100 -13.50 22.80 -18.29
CA CYS A 100 -13.31 21.48 -17.70
C CYS A 100 -12.62 21.58 -16.34
N VAL A 101 -13.34 21.19 -15.27
CA VAL A 101 -12.83 21.25 -13.90
C VAL A 101 -12.39 19.86 -13.45
N TYR A 102 -11.16 19.81 -12.94
CA TYR A 102 -10.66 18.66 -12.22
C TYR A 102 -11.28 18.65 -10.81
N GLY A 103 -11.58 17.45 -10.35
CA GLY A 103 -12.02 17.15 -9.00
C GLY A 103 -11.14 16.05 -8.40
N ILE A 104 -11.56 15.53 -7.24
CA ILE A 104 -10.83 14.47 -6.54
C ILE A 104 -11.73 13.27 -6.33
N LEU A 105 -11.20 12.10 -6.64
CA LEU A 105 -11.71 10.82 -6.26
C LEU A 105 -11.08 10.38 -4.95
N VAL A 106 -11.93 10.05 -3.99
CA VAL A 106 -11.55 9.49 -2.69
C VAL A 106 -11.97 8.03 -2.65
N ARG A 107 -11.03 7.13 -2.39
CA ARG A 107 -11.29 5.70 -2.17
C ARG A 107 -10.96 5.36 -0.72
N LYS A 108 -11.94 4.87 0.04
CA LYS A 108 -11.69 4.25 1.34
C LYS A 108 -11.24 2.81 1.09
N LEU A 109 -10.10 2.46 1.65
CA LEU A 109 -9.49 1.15 1.52
C LEU A 109 -9.56 0.40 2.85
N GLU A 110 -9.96 -0.86 2.81
CA GLU A 110 -9.78 -1.83 3.89
C GLU A 110 -8.88 -2.94 3.37
N GLY A 111 -7.60 -2.88 3.74
CA GLY A 111 -6.55 -3.66 3.07
C GLY A 111 -6.44 -3.24 1.60
N GLU A 112 -6.69 -4.18 0.68
CA GLU A 112 -6.65 -3.92 -0.77
C GLU A 112 -8.03 -3.64 -1.37
N ARG A 113 -9.10 -3.79 -0.58
CA ARG A 113 -10.48 -3.63 -1.06
C ARG A 113 -10.89 -2.17 -0.98
N THR A 114 -11.45 -1.63 -2.06
CA THR A 114 -12.17 -0.36 -2.00
C THR A 114 -13.55 -0.62 -1.40
N VAL A 115 -13.82 -0.03 -0.24
CA VAL A 115 -15.10 -0.21 0.48
C VAL A 115 -16.03 1.00 0.32
N ALA A 116 -15.48 2.17 -0.01
CA ALA A 116 -16.27 3.36 -0.34
C ALA A 116 -15.56 4.20 -1.41
N LEU A 117 -16.36 4.92 -2.20
CA LEU A 117 -15.90 5.78 -3.26
C LEU A 117 -16.71 7.09 -3.24
N THR A 118 -16.00 8.22 -3.20
CA THR A 118 -16.59 9.56 -3.22
C THR A 118 -15.88 10.41 -4.27
N VAL A 119 -16.63 11.16 -5.07
CA VAL A 119 -16.07 12.12 -6.02
C VAL A 119 -16.46 13.52 -5.57
N ILE A 120 -15.47 14.40 -5.43
CA ILE A 120 -15.68 15.84 -5.25
C ILE A 120 -15.33 16.52 -6.57
N PRO A 121 -16.34 16.88 -7.38
CA PRO A 121 -16.11 17.56 -8.64
C PRO A 121 -15.76 19.05 -8.43
N GLY A 122 -15.27 19.72 -9.46
CA GLY A 122 -15.32 21.19 -9.50
C GLY A 122 -14.28 21.93 -8.68
N LEU A 123 -13.09 21.36 -8.45
CA LEU A 123 -12.06 21.99 -7.62
C LEU A 123 -11.19 23.00 -8.37
N SER A 124 -10.72 22.67 -9.56
CA SER A 124 -9.88 23.62 -10.31
C SER A 124 -9.74 23.20 -11.77
N PRO A 125 -9.63 24.14 -12.72
CA PRO A 125 -9.18 23.84 -14.07
C PRO A 125 -7.70 23.41 -14.12
N ASP A 126 -6.89 23.75 -13.12
CA ASP A 126 -5.48 23.36 -13.01
C ASP A 126 -5.35 21.92 -12.47
N LYS A 127 -5.04 20.99 -13.38
CA LYS A 127 -4.85 19.57 -13.06
C LYS A 127 -3.72 19.35 -12.06
N GLU A 128 -2.60 20.03 -12.25
CA GLU A 128 -1.39 19.91 -11.46
C GLU A 128 -1.64 20.38 -10.02
N ALA A 129 -2.41 21.45 -9.84
CA ALA A 129 -2.84 21.89 -8.51
C ALA A 129 -3.71 20.82 -7.81
N VAL A 130 -4.68 20.24 -8.51
CA VAL A 130 -5.52 19.16 -7.96
C VAL A 130 -4.70 17.90 -7.66
N HIS A 131 -3.72 17.57 -8.50
CA HIS A 131 -2.80 16.46 -8.25
C HIS A 131 -1.94 16.69 -7.01
N ARG A 132 -1.34 17.88 -6.84
CA ARG A 132 -0.55 18.22 -5.64
C ARG A 132 -1.37 18.12 -4.37
N PHE A 133 -2.62 18.60 -4.42
CA PHE A 133 -3.53 18.50 -3.29
C PHE A 133 -3.92 17.04 -2.97
N ALA A 134 -4.24 16.23 -3.99
CA ALA A 134 -4.52 14.80 -3.80
C ALA A 134 -3.33 14.04 -3.19
N GLU A 135 -2.12 14.29 -3.68
CA GLU A 135 -0.88 13.73 -3.10
C GLU A 135 -0.71 14.14 -1.64
N TRP A 136 -0.94 15.41 -1.31
CA TRP A 136 -0.88 15.89 0.07
C TRP A 136 -1.91 15.17 0.96
N CYS A 137 -3.19 15.09 0.54
CA CYS A 137 -4.22 14.35 1.27
C CYS A 137 -3.84 12.87 1.48
N GLY A 138 -3.27 12.24 0.46
CA GLY A 138 -2.81 10.84 0.52
C GLY A 138 -1.64 10.64 1.49
N ARG A 139 -0.67 11.56 1.51
CA ARG A 139 0.46 11.49 2.44
C ARG A 139 0.03 11.69 3.89
N GLU A 140 -0.85 12.65 4.14
CA GLU A 140 -1.35 12.95 5.49
C GLU A 140 -2.43 11.96 5.96
N GLN A 141 -2.90 11.07 5.08
CA GLN A 141 -4.08 10.22 5.32
C GLN A 141 -5.27 11.04 5.84
N LEU A 142 -5.52 12.19 5.19
CA LEU A 142 -6.58 13.11 5.60
C LEU A 142 -7.91 12.37 5.71
N ASP A 143 -8.66 12.58 6.79
CA ASP A 143 -10.02 12.07 6.87
C ASP A 143 -10.94 12.91 5.95
N PRO A 144 -11.77 12.30 5.09
CA PRO A 144 -12.71 13.00 4.22
C PRO A 144 -13.63 14.01 4.94
N ALA A 145 -13.87 13.84 6.25
CA ALA A 145 -14.61 14.81 7.07
C ALA A 145 -13.96 16.21 7.10
N HIS A 146 -12.62 16.29 7.01
CA HIS A 146 -11.86 17.54 7.00
C HIS A 146 -11.59 18.08 5.58
N LEU A 147 -11.99 17.33 4.56
CA LEU A 147 -11.75 17.68 3.16
C LEU A 147 -12.39 19.02 2.75
N PRO A 148 -13.61 19.41 3.21
CA PRO A 148 -14.18 20.71 2.88
C PRO A 148 -13.35 21.90 3.37
N GLU A 149 -12.75 21.80 4.56
CA GLU A 149 -11.88 22.84 5.10
C GLU A 149 -10.56 22.93 4.32
N ALA A 150 -9.94 21.78 4.05
CA ALA A 150 -8.72 21.71 3.26
C ALA A 150 -8.93 22.24 1.83
N ILE A 151 -10.08 21.95 1.20
CA ILE A 151 -10.44 22.48 -0.13
C ILE A 151 -10.56 24.00 -0.09
N ARG A 152 -11.25 24.56 0.92
CA ARG A 152 -11.36 26.02 1.09
C ARG A 152 -10.00 26.69 1.20
N ALA A 153 -9.07 26.09 1.94
CA ALA A 153 -7.72 26.60 2.11
C ALA A 153 -6.89 26.50 0.81
N ALA A 154 -7.01 25.39 0.08
CA ALA A 154 -6.19 25.12 -1.10
C ALA A 154 -6.73 25.77 -2.39
N PHE A 155 -8.04 25.95 -2.48
CA PHE A 155 -8.74 26.46 -3.66
C PHE A 155 -9.78 27.53 -3.27
N PRO A 156 -9.34 28.71 -2.80
CA PRO A 156 -10.25 29.73 -2.27
C PRO A 156 -11.28 30.22 -3.31
N ASP A 157 -10.95 30.17 -4.60
CA ASP A 157 -11.85 30.58 -5.69
C ASP A 157 -13.00 29.61 -5.98
N THR A 158 -12.96 28.39 -5.43
CA THR A 158 -14.01 27.36 -5.64
C THR A 158 -15.31 27.63 -4.90
N VAL A 159 -15.24 28.43 -3.83
CA VAL A 159 -16.39 28.75 -2.97
C VAL A 159 -16.96 30.14 -3.29
N LYS A 160 -16.73 30.63 -4.51
CA LYS A 160 -17.57 31.71 -5.05
C LYS A 160 -18.96 31.13 -5.36
N THR A 161 -19.77 30.96 -4.33
CA THR A 161 -21.22 30.83 -4.48
C THR A 161 -21.77 32.12 -5.09
N PRO A 162 -22.75 32.05 -6.02
CA PRO A 162 -23.54 33.21 -6.42
C PRO A 162 -24.30 33.81 -5.24
#